data_AF-A0A673IRW4-F1
#
_entry.id   AF-A0A673IRW4-F1
#
_cell.length_a   1.000
_cell.length_b   1.000
_cell.length_c   1.000
_cell.angle_alpha   90.00
_cell.angle_beta   90.00
_cell.angle_gamma   90.00
#
_symmetry.space_group_name_H-M   'P 1'
#
loop_
_entity.id
_entity.type
_entity.pdbx_description
1 polymer ?
#
loop_
_entity_poly.entity_id
_entity_poly.type
_entity_poly.pdbx_seq_one_letter_code
_entity_poly.pdbx_strand_id
1 'polypeptide(L)' 'MSSLEKTVKAKTRRSKRFLQSREPKLTEGQKSSMIIRGGNTSETVTQALKDVVRRRCRASHAPSFTAC' A
#
# COMPACT_ATOMS: atom_id res chain seq x y z
N MET A 1 21.30 -19.65 0.39
CA MET A 1 20.09 -18.87 0.70
C MET A 1 20.48 -17.70 1.58
N SER A 2 21.17 -16.70 1.01
CA SER A 2 21.85 -15.66 1.79
C SER A 2 21.86 -14.34 1.02
N SER A 3 21.00 -13.42 1.45
CA SER A 3 21.22 -11.97 1.42
C SER A 3 19.99 -11.26 2.01
N LEU A 4 19.87 -11.26 3.34
CA LEU A 4 19.04 -10.32 4.09
C LEU A 4 19.92 -9.49 5.02
N GLU A 5 21.08 -9.08 4.51
CA GLU A 5 22.01 -8.20 5.21
C GLU A 5 21.43 -6.78 5.26
N LYS A 6 21.11 -6.34 6.49
CA LYS A 6 20.85 -4.96 6.95
C LYS A 6 19.43 -4.39 6.79
N THR A 7 18.40 -5.13 7.23
CA THR A 7 17.29 -4.43 7.90
C THR A 7 17.83 -3.88 9.23
N VAL A 8 18.16 -2.58 9.26
CA VAL A 8 18.60 -1.87 10.47
C VAL A 8 17.64 -2.21 11.61
N LYS A 9 18.16 -2.81 12.68
CA LYS A 9 17.33 -3.17 13.84
C LYS A 9 16.65 -1.91 14.36
N ALA A 10 15.33 -1.88 14.22
CA ALA A 10 14.49 -0.79 14.69
C ALA A 10 14.72 -0.53 16.20
N LYS A 11 15.20 0.66 16.56
CA LYS A 11 15.42 1.02 17.97
C LYS A 11 14.11 1.26 18.72
N THR A 12 13.06 1.71 18.02
CA THR A 12 11.79 2.12 18.63
C THR A 12 10.69 1.07 18.45
N ARG A 13 9.79 0.95 19.45
CA ARG A 13 8.67 -0.02 19.41
C ARG A 13 7.76 0.16 18.21
N ARG A 14 7.53 1.40 17.77
CA ARG A 14 6.69 1.73 16.61
C ARG A 14 7.28 1.19 15.30
N SER A 15 8.56 1.42 15.07
CA SER A 15 9.25 0.98 13.85
C SER A 15 9.37 -0.54 13.79
N LYS A 16 9.55 -1.21 14.94
CA LYS A 16 9.50 -2.68 15.02
C LYS A 16 8.15 -3.25 14.57
N ARG A 17 7.03 -2.68 15.03
CA ARG A 17 5.67 -3.11 14.61
C ARG A 17 5.43 -2.94 13.10
N PHE A 18 6.00 -1.89 12.52
CA PHE A 18 5.89 -1.61 11.08
C PHE A 18 6.67 -2.60 10.21
N LEU A 19 7.84 -3.05 10.67
CA LEU A 19 8.59 -4.11 9.98
C LEU A 19 7.87 -5.46 10.11
N GLN A 20 7.40 -5.81 11.31
CA GLN A 20 6.63 -7.03 11.57
C GLN A 20 5.32 -7.11 10.76
N SER A 21 4.70 -5.97 10.42
CA SER A 21 3.51 -5.98 9.58
C SER A 21 3.82 -6.22 8.10
N ARG A 22 5.05 -5.97 7.65
CA ARG A 22 5.54 -6.12 6.26
C ARG A 22 6.31 -7.42 6.02
N GLU A 23 6.70 -8.13 7.07
CA GLU A 23 7.33 -9.45 6.97
C GLU A 23 6.38 -10.46 6.29
N PRO A 24 6.93 -11.41 5.50
CA PRO A 24 6.14 -12.45 4.86
C PRO A 24 5.47 -13.34 5.92
N LYS A 25 4.20 -13.67 5.70
CA LYS A 25 3.37 -14.48 6.62
C LYS A 25 2.80 -15.67 5.87
N LEU A 26 2.57 -16.77 6.58
CA LEU A 26 1.95 -17.98 6.01
C LEU A 26 0.49 -17.74 5.60
N THR A 27 -0.26 -17.00 6.41
CA THR A 27 -1.60 -16.51 6.08
C THR A 27 -1.52 -15.05 5.65
N GLU A 28 -1.72 -14.80 4.36
CA GLU A 28 -1.70 -13.45 3.80
C GLU A 28 -2.90 -12.63 4.30
N GLY A 29 -2.64 -11.37 4.68
CA GLY A 29 -3.70 -10.39 4.90
C GLY A 29 -4.26 -9.85 3.57
N GLN A 30 -5.18 -8.89 3.66
CA GLN A 30 -5.67 -8.20 2.47
C GLN A 30 -4.55 -7.43 1.77
N LYS A 31 -4.46 -7.56 0.45
CA LYS A 31 -3.45 -6.87 -0.35
C LYS A 31 -3.82 -5.38 -0.46
N SER A 32 -2.94 -4.52 0.04
CA SER A 32 -3.02 -3.08 -0.22
C SER A 32 -2.65 -2.84 -1.68
N SER A 33 -3.49 -2.10 -2.40
CA SER A 33 -3.20 -1.69 -3.78
C SER A 33 -3.14 -0.16 -3.84
N MET A 34 -2.13 0.34 -4.54
CA MET A 34 -1.96 1.75 -4.85
C MET A 34 -2.66 2.07 -6.17
N ILE A 35 -3.38 3.18 -6.23
CA ILE A 35 -3.97 3.71 -7.47
C ILE A 35 -3.28 5.02 -7.78
N ILE A 36 -2.66 5.09 -8.95
CA ILE A 36 -1.89 6.23 -9.42
C ILE A 36 -2.65 6.84 -10.60
N ARG A 37 -2.87 8.15 -10.57
CA ARG A 37 -3.37 8.91 -11.73
C ARG A 37 -2.17 9.58 -12.39
N GLY A 38 -2.04 9.41 -13.70
CA GLY A 38 -1.06 10.15 -14.50
C GLY A 38 -1.52 11.59 -14.77
N GLY A 39 -0.63 12.42 -15.32
CA GLY A 39 -0.92 13.85 -15.58
C GLY A 39 -2.08 14.08 -16.56
N ASN A 40 -2.24 13.22 -17.57
CA ASN A 40 -3.34 13.30 -18.54
C ASN A 40 -4.22 12.05 -18.46
N THR A 41 -5.27 12.10 -17.64
CA THR A 41 -6.32 11.08 -17.61
C THR A 41 -7.67 11.71 -17.87
N SER A 42 -8.51 11.07 -18.69
CA SER A 42 -9.87 11.55 -18.93
C SER A 42 -10.73 11.54 -17.65
N GLU A 43 -11.74 12.41 -17.62
CA GLU A 43 -12.67 12.50 -16.49
C GLU A 43 -13.41 11.18 -16.23
N THR A 44 -13.73 10.45 -17.32
CA THR A 44 -14.37 9.14 -17.28
C THR A 44 -13.54 8.11 -16.53
N VAL A 45 -12.22 8.07 -16.79
CA VAL A 45 -11.28 7.17 -16.09
C VAL A 45 -11.16 7.57 -14.62
N THR A 46 -11.16 8.87 -14.32
CA THR A 46 -11.14 9.35 -12.92
C THR A 46 -12.39 8.94 -12.14
N GLN A 47 -13.57 9.01 -12.76
CA GLN A 47 -14.83 8.59 -12.14
C GLN A 47 -14.84 7.06 -11.89
N ALA A 48 -14.46 6.26 -12.90
CA ALA A 48 -14.34 4.82 -12.75
C ALA A 48 -13.35 4.42 -11.63
N LEU A 49 -12.21 5.09 -11.54
CA LEU A 49 -11.23 4.84 -10.48
C LEU A 49 -11.77 5.20 -9.08
N LYS A 50 -12.57 6.26 -8.94
CA LYS A 50 -13.23 6.61 -7.67
C LYS A 50 -14.22 5.54 -7.24
N ASP A 51 -14.97 4.96 -8.16
CA ASP A 51 -15.93 3.90 -7.86
C ASP A 51 -15.23 2.61 -7.42
N VAL A 52 -14.09 2.28 -8.03
CA VAL A 52 -13.25 1.14 -7.61
C VAL A 52 -12.67 1.36 -6.20
N VAL A 53 -12.29 2.59 -5.84
CA VAL A 53 -11.86 2.92 -4.46
C VAL A 53 -13.00 2.75 -3.47
N ARG A 54 -14.19 3.26 -3.78
CA ARG A 54 -15.36 3.21 -2.89
C ARG A 54 -15.85 1.78 -2.64
N ARG A 55 -15.80 0.92 -3.66
CA ARG A 55 -16.25 -0.48 -3.57
C ARG A 55 -15.27 -1.38 -2.82
N ARG A 56 -14.07 -0.91 -2.46
CA ARG A 56 -13.15 -1.68 -1.62
C ARG A 56 -13.63 -1.67 -0.17
N CYS A 57 -14.05 -2.84 0.31
CA CYS A 57 -14.66 -3.09 1.63
C CYS A 57 -13.84 -2.69 2.87
N ARG A 58 -12.65 -2.07 2.75
CA ARG A 58 -11.94 -1.41 3.85
C ARG A 58 -11.18 -0.20 3.29
N ALA A 59 -11.83 0.97 3.35
CA ALA A 59 -11.33 2.25 2.86
C ALA A 59 -10.01 2.76 3.52
N SER A 60 -9.40 1.97 4.40
CA SER A 60 -8.24 2.37 5.22
C SER A 60 -6.89 1.94 4.66
N HIS A 61 -6.80 1.27 3.51
CA HIS A 61 -5.54 0.66 3.00
C HIS A 61 -5.14 1.04 1.57
N ALA A 62 -5.85 1.96 0.89
CA ALA A 62 -5.46 2.42 -0.43
C ALA A 62 -4.84 3.82 -0.35
N PRO A 63 -3.49 3.95 -0.33
CA PRO A 63 -2.87 5.24 -0.58
C PRO A 63 -3.10 5.63 -2.03
N SER A 64 -3.91 6.67 -2.28
CA SER A 64 -3.98 7.34 -3.57
C SER A 64 -2.85 8.34 -3.64
N PHE A 65 -1.85 8.09 -4.48
CA PHE A 65 -0.81 9.08 -4.76
C PHE A 65 -1.31 9.93 -5.94
N THR A 66 -1.84 11.11 -5.63
CA THR A 66 -1.99 12.17 -6.62
C THR A 66 -0.61 12.76 -6.86
N ALA A 67 0.03 12.35 -7.95
CA ALA A 67 1.15 13.11 -8.48
C ALA A 67 0.60 14.49 -8.88
N CYS A 68 1.07 15.54 -8.20
CA CYS A 68 0.89 16.92 -8.66
C CYS A 68 1.57 17.10 -10.03
#